data_AF-A0A5N9F2D1-F1
#
_entry.id   AF-A0A5N9F2D1-F1
#
_cell.length_a   1.000
_cell.length_b   1.000
_cell.length_c   1.000
_cell.angle_alpha   90.00
_cell.angle_beta   90.00
_cell.angle_gamma   90.00
#
_symmetry.space_group_name_H-M   'P 1'
#
loop_
_entity.id
_entity.type
_entity.pdbx_description
1 polymer ?
#
loop_
_entity_poly.entity_id
_entity_poly.type
_entity_poly.pdbx_seq_one_letter_code
_entity_poly.pdbx_strand_id
1 'polypeptide(L)' 'METSLEGTFAAGDARGGSTKQVASAVGEGATATLMIRNYLEKRQGNRGYKGD' A
#
# COMPACT_ATOMS: atom_id res chain seq x y z
N MET A 1 2.66 -5.96 -3.64
CA MET A 1 2.76 -5.12 -2.42
C MET A 1 1.44 -5.17 -1.67
N GLU A 2 0.31 -4.90 -2.34
CA GLU A 2 -1.00 -5.22 -1.75
C GLU A 2 -1.11 -6.71 -1.47
N THR A 3 -1.71 -7.05 -0.34
CA THR A 3 -1.94 -8.41 0.13
C THR A 3 -3.31 -8.90 -0.35
N SER A 4 -3.70 -10.12 0.05
CA SER A 4 -5.06 -10.60 -0.16
C SER A 4 -6.12 -9.85 0.66
N LEU A 5 -5.70 -9.14 1.71
CA LEU A 5 -6.58 -8.26 2.48
C LEU A 5 -6.59 -6.87 1.86
N GLU A 6 -7.76 -6.42 1.41
CA GLU A 6 -7.96 -5.11 0.78
C GLU A 6 -7.40 -3.97 1.64
N GLY A 7 -6.66 -3.06 1.02
CA GLY A 7 -6.09 -1.90 1.71
C GLY A 7 -4.92 -2.24 2.65
N THR A 8 -4.46 -3.49 2.67
CA THR A 8 -3.30 -3.93 3.43
C THR A 8 -2.13 -4.21 2.49
N PHE A 9 -0.99 -3.61 2.79
CA PHE A 9 0.21 -3.66 1.95
C PHE A 9 1.40 -4.16 2.78
N ALA A 10 2.25 -4.97 2.16
CA ALA A 10 3.49 -5.47 2.73
C ALA A 10 4.67 -5.09 1.83
N ALA A 11 5.82 -4.79 2.44
CA ALA A 11 7.05 -4.34 1.78
C ALA A 11 8.27 -5.06 2.35
N GLY A 12 9.30 -5.25 1.53
CA GLY A 12 10.57 -5.80 1.98
C GLY A 12 10.43 -7.19 2.59
N ASP A 13 11.14 -7.47 3.67
CA ASP A 13 11.34 -8.83 4.17
C ASP A 13 10.11 -9.52 4.76
N ALA A 14 9.06 -8.75 5.04
CA ALA A 14 7.75 -9.29 5.42
C ALA A 14 7.02 -9.97 4.24
N ARG A 15 7.43 -9.71 3.00
CA ARG A 15 6.81 -10.35 1.82
C ARG A 15 7.37 -11.74 1.57
N GLY A 16 6.48 -12.64 1.15
CA GLY A 16 6.87 -13.85 0.45
C GLY A 16 7.63 -13.50 -0.83
N GLY A 17 8.81 -14.12 -1.02
CA GLY A 17 9.68 -13.86 -2.18
C GLY A 17 10.55 -12.60 -2.08
N SER A 18 10.72 -12.00 -0.89
CA SER A 18 11.71 -10.92 -0.71
C SER A 18 13.12 -11.38 -1.06
N THR A 19 13.89 -10.50 -1.70
CA THR A 19 15.31 -10.68 -2.00
C THR A 19 16.22 -10.53 -0.77
N LYS A 20 15.66 -10.11 0.38
CA LYS A 20 16.39 -9.86 1.63
C LYS A 20 17.51 -8.82 1.49
N GLN A 21 17.30 -7.82 0.64
CA GLN A 21 18.24 -6.72 0.38
C GLN A 21 17.66 -5.37 0.77
N VAL A 22 18.49 -4.55 1.42
CA VAL A 22 18.10 -3.20 1.91
C VAL A 22 17.59 -2.31 0.77
N ALA A 23 18.31 -2.25 -0.35
CA ALA A 23 17.92 -1.41 -1.48
C ALA A 23 16.54 -1.81 -2.06
N SER A 24 16.29 -3.11 -2.19
CA SER A 24 14.99 -3.63 -2.63
C SER A 24 13.89 -3.28 -1.63
N ALA A 25 14.11 -3.54 -0.34
CA ALA A 25 13.14 -3.27 0.72
C ALA A 25 12.75 -1.78 0.79
N VAL A 26 13.72 -0.87 0.61
CA VAL A 26 13.50 0.58 0.57
C VAL A 26 12.65 0.98 -0.64
N GLY A 27 13.01 0.51 -1.85
CA GLY A 27 12.24 0.81 -3.07
C GLY A 27 10.82 0.24 -3.03
N GLU A 28 10.65 -0.95 -2.46
CA GLU A 28 9.35 -1.54 -2.19
C GLU A 28 8.55 -0.67 -1.19
N GLY A 29 9.15 -0.25 -0.07
CA GLY A 29 8.49 0.60 0.92
C GLY A 29 7.97 1.92 0.34
N ALA A 30 8.76 2.57 -0.51
CA ALA A 30 8.33 3.75 -1.25
C ALA A 30 7.11 3.45 -2.15
N THR A 31 7.14 2.32 -2.84
CA THR A 31 6.03 1.88 -3.70
C THR A 31 4.76 1.58 -2.89
N ALA A 32 4.87 0.86 -1.76
CA ALA A 32 3.73 0.59 -0.87
C ALA A 32 3.08 1.90 -0.39
N THR A 33 3.90 2.88 -0.01
CA THR A 33 3.41 4.17 0.49
C THR A 33 2.59 4.90 -0.57
N LEU A 34 3.03 4.90 -1.83
CA LEU A 34 2.27 5.49 -2.94
C LEU A 34 0.94 4.76 -3.17
N MET A 35 0.94 3.42 -3.10
CA MET A 35 -0.28 2.62 -3.23
C MET A 35 -1.27 2.88 -2.08
N ILE A 36 -0.78 3.01 -0.84
CA ILE A 36 -1.59 3.36 0.33
C ILE A 36 -2.25 4.72 0.13
N ARG A 37 -1.49 5.73 -0.32
CA ARG A 37 -2.06 7.07 -0.60
C ARG A 37 -3.18 6.97 -1.63
N ASN A 38 -2.93 6.30 -2.76
CA ASN A 38 -3.93 6.13 -3.81
C ASN A 38 -5.18 5.36 -3.31
N TYR A 39 -5.00 4.36 -2.44
CA TYR A 39 -6.11 3.62 -1.83
C TYR A 39 -6.97 4.54 -0.94
N LEU A 40 -6.32 5.33 -0.08
CA LEU A 40 -6.99 6.26 0.80
C LEU A 40 -7.72 7.37 0.04
N GLU A 41 -7.12 7.92 -1.01
CA GLU A 41 -7.75 8.94 -1.87
C GLU A 41 -9.04 8.40 -2.52
N LYS A 42 -8.99 7.20 -3.09
CA LYS A 42 -10.19 6.54 -3.65
C LYS A 42 -11.27 6.30 -2.59
N ARG A 43 -10.85 5.85 -1.39
CA ARG A 43 -11.78 5.57 -0.29
C ARG A 43 -12.38 6.84 0.32
N GLN A 44 -11.63 7.94 0.37
CA GLN A 44 -12.11 9.24 0.84
C GLN A 44 -12.98 9.95 -0.21
N GLY A 45 -12.63 9.85 -1.50
CA GLY A 45 -13.49 10.30 -2.60
C GLY A 45 -14.84 9.58 -2.61
N ASN A 46 -14.86 8.28 -2.32
CA ASN A 46 -16.10 7.50 -2.17
C ASN A 46 -16.91 7.84 -0.90
N ARG A 47 -16.34 8.60 0.05
CA ARG A 47 -17.05 9.09 1.24
C ARG A 47 -17.60 10.52 1.06
N GLY A 48 -17.50 11.08 -0.14
CA GLY A 48 -17.97 12.44 -0.45
C GLY A 48 -19.47 12.63 -0.15
N TYR A 49 -19.75 13.55 0.78
CA TYR A 49 -21.03 14.20 1.13
C TYR A 49 -22.33 13.41 0.87
N LYS A 50 -22.87 12.82 1.95
CA LYS A 50 -24.32 12.65 2.09
C LYS A 50 -24.87 14.02 2.47
N GLY A 51 -25.34 14.77 1.47
CA GLY A 51 -26.09 15.99 1.71
C GLY A 51 -27.45 15.60 2.26
N ASP A 52 -27.60 15.74 3.56
CA ASP A 52 -28.90 15.83 4.25
C ASP A 52 -29.31 17.30 4.29
#